data_AF-A0A1J4ZMB7-F1
#
_entry.id   AF-A0A1J4ZMB7-F1
#
_cell.length_a   1.000
_cell.length_b   1.000
_cell.length_c   1.000
_cell.angle_alpha   90.00
_cell.angle_beta   90.00
_cell.angle_gamma   90.00
#
_symmetry.space_group_name_H-M   'P 1'
#
loop_
_entity.id
_entity.type
_entity.pdbx_description
1 polymer ?
#
loop_
_entity_poly.entity_id
_entity_poly.type
_entity_poly.pdbx_seq_one_letter_code
_entity_poly.pdbx_strand_id
1 'polypeptide(L)'
;MNSHERLARRLRGKPVDRPPNFNIMMTLAAHYVGQPLARYYQDYRVLCEANFAVQAAFALDILQAISDPYREAADFGAQVEFPEDGLPICRVPLLADPADLNGLRPPDPRAGRRMSDRLAAIRLFREQAGGEVPIMGWVEGALAEAADLRGVSALLIDLYDRPAWVRDLLEVCGETEIAFARAQIAAGADIIGLGDAICSQIAPVMYRQFALPYEQRIFAAVHERGALARLHICGNTTRLLADMALCGADIIDLDWMVDMRSAAAAFGDRAATCGNFDPVAVMLNGTPEQVRQATLDCLAAGGPRSISAAGCEIPDGTPHANLLAQAQALQSLFSPTRANG
;
A
#
# COMPACT_ATOMS: atom_id res chain seq x y z
N MET A 1 12.16 16.52 14.28
CA MET A 1 12.09 16.26 12.82
C MET A 1 10.64 15.93 12.52
N ASN A 2 10.03 16.53 11.49
CA ASN A 2 8.67 16.12 11.08
C ASN A 2 8.73 14.84 10.21
N SER A 3 7.58 14.24 9.91
CA SER A 3 7.54 12.95 9.19
C SER A 3 8.03 13.07 7.74
N HIS A 4 7.82 14.20 7.06
CA HIS A 4 8.41 14.46 5.75
C HIS A 4 9.94 14.44 5.76
N GLU A 5 10.56 15.19 6.67
CA GLU A 5 12.01 15.25 6.79
C GLU A 5 12.57 13.87 7.16
N ARG A 6 11.90 13.15 8.07
CA ARG A 6 12.27 11.79 8.48
C ARG A 6 12.28 10.83 7.31
N LEU A 7 11.21 10.80 6.51
CA LEU A 7 11.12 9.97 5.32
C LEU A 7 12.22 10.32 4.31
N ALA A 8 12.36 11.60 3.95
CA ALA A 8 13.31 12.03 2.93
C ALA A 8 14.77 11.80 3.32
N ARG A 9 15.09 11.82 4.62
CA ARG A 9 16.42 11.47 5.13
C ARG A 9 16.62 9.96 5.15
N ARG A 10 15.62 9.21 5.62
CA ARG A 10 15.68 7.74 5.71
C ARG A 10 15.89 7.10 4.34
N LEU A 11 15.16 7.54 3.32
CA LEU A 11 15.32 7.04 1.94
C LEU A 11 16.72 7.28 1.36
N ARG A 12 17.44 8.29 1.86
CA ARG A 12 18.83 8.60 1.47
C ARG A 12 19.88 7.99 2.41
N GLY A 13 19.47 7.12 3.34
CA GLY A 13 20.36 6.51 4.34
C GLY A 13 20.95 7.52 5.34
N LYS A 14 20.37 8.72 5.45
CA LYS A 14 20.83 9.76 6.39
C LYS A 14 20.27 9.50 7.79
N PRO A 15 20.98 9.92 8.86
CA PRO A 15 20.47 9.82 10.22
C PRO A 15 19.13 10.54 10.40
N VAL A 16 18.26 9.93 11.21
CA VAL A 16 16.91 10.39 11.59
C VAL A 16 16.75 10.32 13.10
N ASP A 17 15.75 11.01 13.65
CA ASP A 17 15.40 10.97 15.09
C ASP A 17 14.71 9.67 15.50
N ARG A 18 14.04 8.99 14.56
CA ARG A 18 13.61 7.59 14.63
C ARG A 18 13.27 7.09 13.22
N PRO A 19 13.22 5.77 12.96
CA PRO A 19 12.72 5.26 11.68
C PRO A 19 11.23 5.61 11.49
N PRO A 20 10.75 5.85 10.25
CA PRO A 20 9.33 6.04 9.98
C PRO A 20 8.51 4.78 10.27
N ASN A 21 7.25 4.96 10.68
CA ASN A 21 6.24 3.91 10.88
C ASN A 21 5.13 4.01 9.83
N PHE A 22 5.05 3.02 8.94
CA PHE A 22 4.18 2.98 7.75
C PHE A 22 3.13 1.85 7.81
N ASN A 23 2.78 1.37 9.02
CA ASN A 23 1.71 0.39 9.20
C ASN A 23 0.42 0.77 8.46
N ILE A 24 -0.21 -0.20 7.82
CA ILE A 24 -1.54 -0.08 7.23
C ILE A 24 -2.56 -0.41 8.31
N MET A 25 -3.49 0.49 8.59
CA MET A 25 -4.38 0.40 9.78
C MET A 25 -5.85 0.18 9.46
N MET A 26 -6.25 0.30 8.19
CA MET A 26 -7.64 0.42 7.68
C MET A 26 -8.75 0.01 8.66
N THR A 27 -8.99 -1.28 8.86
CA THR A 27 -10.12 -1.78 9.67
C THR A 27 -10.01 -1.33 11.12
N LEU A 28 -8.83 -1.46 11.73
CA LEU A 28 -8.56 -1.00 13.09
C LEU A 28 -8.78 0.51 13.20
N ALA A 29 -8.39 1.29 12.19
CA ALA A 29 -8.58 2.74 12.20
C ALA A 29 -10.07 3.14 12.19
N ALA A 30 -10.89 2.45 11.40
CA ALA A 30 -12.34 2.66 11.39
C ALA A 30 -12.96 2.38 12.78
N HIS A 31 -12.64 1.23 13.35
CA HIS A 31 -13.14 0.84 14.68
C HIS A 31 -12.59 1.72 15.81
N TYR A 32 -11.38 2.25 15.68
CA TYR A 32 -10.76 3.15 16.66
C TYR A 32 -11.59 4.43 16.86
N VAL A 33 -12.25 4.92 15.80
CA VAL A 33 -13.16 6.07 15.86
C VAL A 33 -14.64 5.66 15.99
N GLY A 34 -14.91 4.37 16.25
CA GLY A 34 -16.26 3.85 16.44
C GLY A 34 -17.13 3.88 15.18
N GLN A 35 -16.50 3.81 14.00
CA GLN A 35 -17.19 3.79 12.71
C GLN A 35 -17.13 2.40 12.08
N PRO A 36 -18.20 1.94 11.42
CA PRO A 36 -18.18 0.67 10.73
C PRO A 36 -17.33 0.75 9.45
N LEU A 37 -16.77 -0.39 9.04
CA LEU A 37 -15.82 -0.47 7.94
C LEU A 37 -16.40 0.02 6.61
N ALA A 38 -17.69 -0.25 6.34
CA ALA A 38 -18.38 0.24 5.15
C ALA A 38 -18.38 1.78 5.04
N ARG A 39 -18.39 2.50 6.16
CA ARG A 39 -18.35 3.97 6.19
C ARG A 39 -16.94 4.47 5.88
N TYR A 40 -15.92 3.80 6.39
CA TYR A 40 -14.52 4.08 6.04
C TYR A 40 -14.26 3.93 4.53
N TYR A 41 -14.87 2.94 3.87
CA TYR A 41 -14.71 2.73 2.43
C TYR A 41 -15.43 3.74 1.54
N GLN A 42 -16.55 4.30 2.02
CA GLN A 42 -17.50 5.05 1.20
C GLN A 42 -17.59 6.55 1.55
N ASP A 43 -17.03 6.98 2.67
CA ASP A 43 -17.07 8.37 3.11
C ASP A 43 -15.65 8.84 3.45
N TYR A 44 -15.04 9.60 2.54
CA TYR A 44 -13.67 10.11 2.74
C TYR A 44 -13.47 10.86 4.06
N ARG A 45 -14.52 11.46 4.63
CA ARG A 45 -14.43 12.18 5.91
C ARG A 45 -14.17 11.22 7.06
N VAL A 46 -14.83 10.06 7.05
CA VAL A 46 -14.60 8.98 8.02
C VAL A 46 -13.20 8.40 7.84
N LEU A 47 -12.78 8.18 6.58
CA LEU A 47 -11.42 7.74 6.28
C LEU A 47 -10.37 8.70 6.84
N CYS A 48 -10.57 10.01 6.65
CA CYS A 48 -9.63 11.02 7.12
C CYS A 48 -9.61 11.12 8.64
N GLU A 49 -10.78 11.15 9.29
CA GLU A 49 -10.92 11.17 10.75
C GLU A 49 -10.19 9.97 11.39
N ALA A 50 -10.47 8.76 10.89
CA ALA A 50 -9.85 7.53 11.34
C ALA A 50 -8.32 7.56 11.20
N ASN A 51 -7.82 7.99 10.05
CA ASN A 51 -6.38 8.09 9.79
C ASN A 51 -5.69 9.10 10.72
N PHE A 52 -6.26 10.30 10.92
CA PHE A 52 -5.69 11.28 11.86
C PHE A 52 -5.66 10.73 13.30
N ALA A 53 -6.72 10.05 13.72
CA ALA A 53 -6.81 9.48 15.05
C ALA A 53 -5.71 8.43 15.31
N VAL A 54 -5.53 7.46 14.41
CA VAL A 54 -4.49 6.42 14.57
C VAL A 54 -3.08 6.95 14.32
N GLN A 55 -2.92 7.95 13.44
CA GLN A 55 -1.64 8.61 13.20
C GLN A 55 -1.12 9.25 14.49
N ALA A 56 -1.98 10.01 15.19
CA ALA A 56 -1.63 10.63 16.46
C ALA A 56 -1.44 9.59 17.57
N ALA A 57 -2.33 8.60 17.67
CA ALA A 57 -2.31 7.62 18.74
C ALA A 57 -1.10 6.67 18.70
N PHE A 58 -0.65 6.29 17.50
CA PHE A 58 0.37 5.25 17.30
C PHE A 58 1.63 5.75 16.58
N ALA A 59 1.80 7.07 16.52
CA ALA A 59 2.97 7.75 15.97
C ALA A 59 3.30 7.32 14.53
N LEU A 60 2.26 7.20 13.68
CA LEU A 60 2.45 6.91 12.27
C LEU A 60 3.07 8.11 11.56
N ASP A 61 3.87 7.83 10.54
CA ASP A 61 4.58 8.84 9.76
C ASP A 61 3.94 9.12 8.40
N ILE A 62 2.67 8.72 8.24
CA ILE A 62 1.96 8.76 6.97
C ILE A 62 0.46 8.85 7.22
N LEU A 63 -0.22 9.65 6.39
CA LEU A 63 -1.69 9.66 6.28
C LEU A 63 -2.05 8.90 5.01
N GLN A 64 -2.93 7.91 5.12
CA GLN A 64 -3.15 6.94 4.06
C GLN A 64 -4.58 7.06 3.55
N ALA A 65 -4.73 7.64 2.36
CA ALA A 65 -5.92 7.46 1.56
C ALA A 65 -5.82 6.08 0.90
N ILE A 66 -5.98 5.00 1.68
CA ILE A 66 -6.12 3.59 1.28
C ILE A 66 -7.43 3.05 1.84
N SER A 67 -8.16 2.22 1.09
CA SER A 67 -9.45 1.71 1.55
C SER A 67 -9.69 0.24 1.18
N ASP A 68 -9.64 -0.11 -0.09
CA ASP A 68 -10.00 -1.45 -0.59
C ASP A 68 -9.60 -1.54 -2.07
N PRO A 69 -9.50 -2.75 -2.65
CA PRO A 69 -9.02 -2.92 -4.03
C PRO A 69 -10.06 -2.51 -5.09
N TYR A 70 -11.36 -2.58 -4.80
CA TYR A 70 -12.40 -2.35 -5.81
C TYR A 70 -12.77 -0.88 -6.06
N ARG A 71 -11.86 0.08 -5.83
CA ARG A 71 -12.20 1.49 -6.00
C ARG A 71 -12.29 1.88 -7.48
N GLU A 72 -11.29 1.48 -8.24
CA GLU A 72 -11.17 1.69 -9.68
C GLU A 72 -12.21 0.81 -10.40
N ALA A 73 -12.26 -0.49 -10.07
CA ALA A 73 -13.25 -1.42 -10.60
C ALA A 73 -14.70 -0.93 -10.44
N ALA A 74 -15.06 -0.33 -9.30
CA ALA A 74 -16.40 0.23 -9.10
C ALA A 74 -16.70 1.40 -10.06
N ASP A 75 -15.71 2.26 -10.32
CA ASP A 75 -15.87 3.39 -11.25
C ASP A 75 -15.80 2.95 -12.72
N PHE A 76 -15.20 1.79 -13.04
CA PHE A 76 -15.41 1.08 -14.31
C PHE A 76 -16.84 0.55 -14.47
N GLY A 77 -17.58 0.39 -13.36
CA GLY A 77 -18.96 -0.08 -13.34
C GLY A 77 -19.17 -1.46 -12.70
N ALA A 78 -18.15 -2.03 -12.06
CA ALA A 78 -18.30 -3.26 -11.28
C ALA A 78 -19.29 -3.04 -10.12
N GLN A 79 -20.15 -4.03 -9.88
CA GLN A 79 -21.10 -3.98 -8.78
C GLN A 79 -20.44 -4.50 -7.51
N VAL A 80 -20.14 -3.59 -6.60
CA VAL A 80 -19.47 -3.88 -5.33
C VAL A 80 -20.44 -3.69 -4.18
N GLU A 81 -20.63 -4.74 -3.39
CA GLU A 81 -21.36 -4.70 -2.13
C GLU A 81 -20.38 -4.33 -1.00
N PHE A 82 -20.81 -3.43 -0.11
CA PHE A 82 -20.04 -3.04 1.09
C PHE A 82 -20.81 -3.47 2.34
N PRO A 83 -20.56 -4.70 2.86
CA PRO A 83 -21.11 -5.13 4.14
C PRO A 83 -20.69 -4.19 5.27
N GLU A 84 -21.55 -3.98 6.26
CA GLU A 84 -21.35 -2.97 7.32
C GLU A 84 -19.96 -3.04 7.97
N ASP A 85 -19.55 -4.21 8.46
CA ASP A 85 -18.22 -4.49 9.02
C ASP A 85 -17.55 -5.68 8.34
N GLY A 86 -17.55 -5.67 7.00
CA GLY A 86 -16.94 -6.72 6.21
C GLY A 86 -16.19 -6.19 5.00
N LEU A 87 -15.36 -7.05 4.41
CA LEU A 87 -14.63 -6.72 3.18
C LEU A 87 -15.61 -6.51 2.02
N PRO A 88 -15.30 -5.64 1.05
CA PRO A 88 -16.17 -5.44 -0.11
C PRO A 88 -16.22 -6.71 -0.97
N ILE A 89 -17.37 -6.91 -1.61
CA ILE A 89 -17.66 -8.13 -2.37
C ILE A 89 -18.10 -7.73 -3.78
N CYS A 90 -17.34 -8.18 -4.79
CA CYS A 90 -17.79 -8.18 -6.18
C CYS A 90 -18.23 -9.59 -6.57
N ARG A 91 -19.54 -9.83 -6.66
CA ARG A 91 -20.08 -11.19 -6.93
C ARG A 91 -19.97 -11.60 -8.39
N VAL A 92 -20.12 -10.64 -9.28
CA VAL A 92 -20.13 -10.87 -10.73
C VAL A 92 -19.06 -9.96 -11.33
N PRO A 93 -17.96 -10.52 -11.87
CA PRO A 93 -16.94 -9.74 -12.54
C PRO A 93 -17.54 -8.93 -13.68
N LEU A 94 -17.08 -7.69 -13.87
CA LEU A 94 -17.53 -6.83 -14.95
C LEU A 94 -17.21 -7.44 -16.32
N LEU A 95 -16.09 -8.16 -16.42
CA LEU A 95 -15.62 -8.84 -17.63
C LEU A 95 -15.87 -10.35 -17.53
N ALA A 96 -17.11 -10.75 -17.21
CA ALA A 96 -17.49 -12.17 -17.21
C ALA A 96 -17.35 -12.79 -18.61
N ASP A 97 -17.74 -12.05 -19.66
CA ASP A 97 -17.48 -12.39 -21.06
C ASP A 97 -16.24 -11.61 -21.56
N PRO A 98 -15.19 -12.28 -22.08
CA PRO A 98 -14.04 -11.61 -22.69
C PRO A 98 -14.40 -10.60 -23.80
N ALA A 99 -15.55 -10.74 -24.47
CA ALA A 99 -16.01 -9.81 -25.48
C ALA A 99 -16.34 -8.41 -24.92
N ASP A 100 -16.65 -8.31 -23.62
CA ASP A 100 -17.02 -7.07 -22.94
C ASP A 100 -15.87 -6.05 -22.90
N LEU A 101 -14.63 -6.51 -23.06
CA LEU A 101 -13.44 -5.64 -23.13
C LEU A 101 -13.56 -4.57 -24.23
N ASN A 102 -14.23 -4.88 -25.35
CA ASN A 102 -14.43 -3.91 -26.45
C ASN A 102 -15.26 -2.68 -26.01
N GLY A 103 -16.15 -2.88 -25.05
CA GLY A 103 -17.02 -1.86 -24.47
C GLY A 103 -16.40 -1.13 -23.28
N LEU A 104 -15.32 -1.67 -22.69
CA LEU A 104 -14.70 -1.10 -21.50
C LEU A 104 -14.14 0.29 -21.81
N ARG A 105 -14.42 1.25 -20.94
CA ARG A 105 -13.94 2.63 -21.05
C ARG A 105 -13.25 3.00 -19.74
N PRO A 106 -12.01 3.52 -19.79
CA PRO A 106 -11.34 4.07 -18.61
C PRO A 106 -12.23 5.11 -17.91
N PRO A 107 -12.45 5.02 -16.59
CA PRO A 107 -13.15 6.05 -15.85
C PRO A 107 -12.31 7.34 -15.79
N ASP A 108 -12.98 8.51 -15.76
CA ASP A 108 -12.30 9.75 -15.38
C ASP A 108 -12.20 9.81 -13.85
N PRO A 109 -10.98 9.83 -13.27
CA PRO A 109 -10.78 9.87 -11.81
C PRO A 109 -11.47 11.03 -11.10
N ARG A 110 -11.83 12.11 -11.83
CA ARG A 110 -12.49 13.30 -11.27
C ARG A 110 -14.01 13.25 -11.33
N ALA A 111 -14.58 12.40 -12.18
CA ALA A 111 -16.02 12.33 -12.44
C ALA A 111 -16.66 11.05 -11.89
N GLY A 112 -15.86 10.05 -11.51
CA GLY A 112 -16.32 8.84 -10.85
C GLY A 112 -16.90 9.10 -9.46
N ARG A 113 -17.40 8.05 -8.80
CA ARG A 113 -17.92 8.16 -7.42
C ARG A 113 -16.81 7.89 -6.43
N ARG A 114 -16.07 6.81 -6.63
CA ARG A 114 -15.11 6.32 -5.64
C ARG A 114 -13.73 6.94 -5.85
N MET A 115 -13.24 7.06 -7.08
CA MET A 115 -11.97 7.72 -7.35
C MET A 115 -12.02 9.20 -6.94
N SER A 116 -13.12 9.90 -7.23
CA SER A 116 -13.29 11.30 -6.83
C SER A 116 -13.39 11.49 -5.30
N ASP A 117 -13.99 10.54 -4.57
CA ASP A 117 -13.98 10.46 -3.11
C ASP A 117 -12.54 10.35 -2.57
N ARG A 118 -11.67 9.55 -3.21
CA ARG A 118 -10.24 9.48 -2.85
C ARG A 118 -9.54 10.82 -3.03
N LEU A 119 -9.84 11.53 -4.12
CA LEU A 119 -9.30 12.86 -4.36
C LEU A 119 -9.78 13.87 -3.31
N ALA A 120 -11.02 13.74 -2.84
CA ALA A 120 -11.54 14.55 -1.73
C ALA A 120 -10.82 14.24 -0.41
N ALA A 121 -10.55 12.96 -0.11
CA ALA A 121 -9.75 12.54 1.04
C ALA A 121 -8.37 13.20 1.04
N ILE A 122 -7.66 13.13 -0.07
CA ILE A 122 -6.30 13.68 -0.21
C ILE A 122 -6.31 15.21 -0.01
N ARG A 123 -7.30 15.92 -0.56
CA ARG A 123 -7.43 17.37 -0.34
C ARG A 123 -7.69 17.69 1.13
N LEU A 124 -8.58 16.93 1.78
CA LEU A 124 -8.88 17.11 3.20
C LEU A 124 -7.66 16.85 4.08
N PHE A 125 -6.90 15.79 3.80
CA PHE A 125 -5.62 15.56 4.45
C PHE A 125 -4.66 16.73 4.23
N ARG A 126 -4.54 17.25 3.02
CA ARG A 126 -3.62 18.34 2.70
C ARG A 126 -3.97 19.63 3.44
N GLU A 127 -5.26 19.92 3.55
CA GLU A 127 -5.77 21.07 4.30
C GLU A 127 -5.46 20.94 5.81
N GLN A 128 -5.64 19.76 6.39
CA GLN A 128 -5.55 19.57 7.84
C GLN A 128 -4.15 19.19 8.36
N ALA A 129 -3.31 18.50 7.57
CA ALA A 129 -2.02 17.99 8.01
C ALA A 129 -0.91 19.06 8.10
N GLY A 130 -1.15 20.28 7.61
CA GLY A 130 -0.21 21.40 7.72
C GLY A 130 1.16 21.19 7.04
N GLY A 131 1.32 20.15 6.21
CA GLY A 131 2.59 19.78 5.59
C GLY A 131 3.60 19.12 6.53
N GLU A 132 3.16 18.56 7.65
CA GLU A 132 4.04 17.86 8.61
C GLU A 132 4.16 16.36 8.34
N VAL A 133 3.12 15.75 7.78
CA VAL A 133 2.98 14.31 7.54
C VAL A 133 2.73 14.05 6.06
N PRO A 134 3.51 13.16 5.41
CA PRO A 134 3.29 12.82 4.01
C PRO A 134 1.94 12.15 3.80
N ILE A 135 1.28 12.52 2.71
CA ILE A 135 -0.02 12.01 2.32
C ILE A 135 0.17 10.98 1.21
N MET A 136 -0.35 9.79 1.44
CA MET A 136 -0.30 8.69 0.48
C MET A 136 -1.66 8.52 -0.19
N GLY A 137 -1.67 8.63 -1.51
CA GLY A 137 -2.72 8.07 -2.36
C GLY A 137 -2.45 6.59 -2.66
N TRP A 138 -3.40 5.92 -3.29
CA TRP A 138 -3.25 4.50 -3.66
C TRP A 138 -3.89 4.26 -5.02
N VAL A 139 -3.26 3.38 -5.79
CA VAL A 139 -3.79 2.81 -7.03
C VAL A 139 -3.66 1.29 -6.97
N GLU A 140 -4.46 0.57 -7.73
CA GLU A 140 -4.19 -0.85 -7.96
C GLU A 140 -3.04 -1.02 -8.97
N GLY A 141 -2.38 -2.17 -8.93
CA GLY A 141 -1.51 -2.62 -10.01
C GLY A 141 -2.34 -3.06 -11.19
N ALA A 142 -1.84 -2.89 -12.42
CA ALA A 142 -2.61 -3.23 -13.61
C ALA A 142 -3.10 -4.69 -13.60
N LEU A 143 -2.31 -5.62 -13.05
CA LEU A 143 -2.69 -7.03 -12.95
C LEU A 143 -3.71 -7.28 -11.82
N ALA A 144 -3.63 -6.57 -10.71
CA ALA A 144 -4.64 -6.62 -9.65
C ALA A 144 -5.98 -6.05 -10.12
N GLU A 145 -6.00 -4.86 -10.73
CA GLU A 145 -7.22 -4.27 -11.29
C GLU A 145 -7.83 -5.17 -12.38
N ALA A 146 -6.99 -5.78 -13.23
CA ALA A 146 -7.46 -6.78 -14.19
C ALA A 146 -8.15 -7.97 -13.49
N ALA A 147 -7.67 -8.36 -12.30
CA ALA A 147 -8.27 -9.45 -11.53
C ALA A 147 -9.57 -9.03 -10.86
N ASP A 148 -9.70 -7.78 -10.45
CA ASP A 148 -10.94 -7.23 -9.90
C ASP A 148 -12.03 -7.12 -10.97
N LEU A 149 -11.65 -6.76 -12.21
CA LEU A 149 -12.57 -6.69 -13.35
C LEU A 149 -12.95 -8.06 -13.91
N ARG A 150 -11.99 -9.00 -13.99
CA ARG A 150 -12.16 -10.31 -14.64
C ARG A 150 -12.50 -11.45 -13.67
N GLY A 151 -12.18 -11.29 -12.40
CA GLY A 151 -12.14 -12.34 -11.40
C GLY A 151 -10.80 -13.10 -11.43
N VAL A 152 -10.20 -13.25 -10.25
CA VAL A 152 -8.85 -13.86 -10.06
C VAL A 152 -8.70 -15.18 -10.80
N SER A 153 -9.59 -16.15 -10.58
CA SER A 153 -9.47 -17.49 -11.18
C SER A 153 -9.50 -17.45 -12.70
N ALA A 154 -10.37 -16.61 -13.29
CA ALA A 154 -10.51 -16.49 -14.72
C ALA A 154 -9.29 -15.79 -15.34
N LEU A 155 -8.82 -14.71 -14.70
CA LEU A 155 -7.60 -14.02 -15.12
C LEU A 155 -6.38 -14.95 -15.11
N LEU A 156 -6.20 -15.75 -14.05
CA LEU A 156 -5.06 -16.67 -13.95
C LEU A 156 -5.05 -17.72 -15.06
N ILE A 157 -6.22 -18.18 -15.50
CA ILE A 157 -6.36 -19.05 -16.68
C ILE A 157 -6.06 -18.26 -17.97
N ASP A 158 -6.60 -17.05 -18.10
CA ASP A 158 -6.44 -16.19 -19.27
C ASP A 158 -4.98 -15.74 -19.49
N LEU A 159 -4.15 -15.67 -18.44
CA LEU A 159 -2.70 -15.43 -18.57
C LEU A 159 -2.01 -16.49 -19.45
N TYR A 160 -2.53 -17.72 -19.47
CA TYR A 160 -2.01 -18.82 -20.28
C TYR A 160 -2.80 -18.99 -21.59
N ASP A 161 -4.13 -19.02 -21.50
CA ASP A 161 -5.00 -19.32 -22.65
C ASP A 161 -5.19 -18.12 -23.59
N ARG A 162 -5.16 -16.90 -23.05
CA ARG A 162 -5.49 -15.66 -23.77
C ARG A 162 -4.49 -14.52 -23.49
N PRO A 163 -3.16 -14.75 -23.60
CA PRO A 163 -2.16 -13.77 -23.20
C PRO A 163 -2.22 -12.44 -23.98
N ALA A 164 -2.74 -12.46 -25.22
CA ALA A 164 -2.97 -11.24 -26.01
C ALA A 164 -4.12 -10.41 -25.44
N TRP A 165 -5.26 -11.05 -25.17
CA TRP A 165 -6.41 -10.40 -24.55
C TRP A 165 -6.06 -9.82 -23.17
N VAL A 166 -5.29 -10.55 -22.37
CA VAL A 166 -4.82 -10.03 -21.07
C VAL A 166 -3.95 -8.79 -21.25
N ARG A 167 -3.06 -8.75 -22.25
CA ARG A 167 -2.29 -7.52 -22.53
C ARG A 167 -3.20 -6.35 -22.89
N ASP A 168 -4.23 -6.58 -23.71
CA ASP A 168 -5.18 -5.52 -24.07
C ASP A 168 -5.92 -4.98 -22.84
N LEU A 169 -6.31 -5.86 -21.90
CA LEU A 169 -6.89 -5.47 -20.62
C LEU A 169 -5.89 -4.70 -19.75
N LEU A 170 -4.66 -5.18 -19.62
CA LEU A 170 -3.62 -4.55 -18.80
C LEU A 170 -3.23 -3.15 -19.32
N GLU A 171 -3.31 -2.91 -20.63
CA GLU A 171 -3.14 -1.56 -21.19
C GLU A 171 -4.24 -0.61 -20.72
N VAL A 172 -5.49 -1.06 -20.68
CA VAL A 172 -6.62 -0.27 -20.18
C VAL A 172 -6.47 0.02 -18.68
N CYS A 173 -6.13 -1.00 -17.89
CA CYS A 173 -5.90 -0.83 -16.45
C CYS A 173 -4.71 0.11 -16.21
N GLY A 174 -3.55 -0.15 -16.81
CA GLY A 174 -2.34 0.65 -16.61
C GLY A 174 -2.50 2.13 -16.96
N GLU A 175 -3.20 2.46 -18.04
CA GLU A 175 -3.49 3.87 -18.39
C GLU A 175 -4.47 4.52 -17.40
N THR A 176 -5.41 3.74 -16.85
CA THR A 176 -6.33 4.20 -15.80
C THR A 176 -5.57 4.52 -14.51
N GLU A 177 -4.64 3.66 -14.10
CA GLU A 177 -3.82 3.86 -12.91
C GLU A 177 -2.87 5.04 -13.04
N ILE A 178 -2.28 5.24 -14.23
CA ILE A 178 -1.47 6.44 -14.52
C ILE A 178 -2.32 7.71 -14.40
N ALA A 179 -3.53 7.72 -14.96
CA ALA A 179 -4.43 8.86 -14.89
C ALA A 179 -4.85 9.14 -13.43
N PHE A 180 -5.13 8.09 -12.65
CA PHE A 180 -5.54 8.21 -11.27
C PHE A 180 -4.41 8.67 -10.37
N ALA A 181 -3.23 8.06 -10.46
CA ALA A 181 -2.03 8.47 -9.73
C ALA A 181 -1.73 9.96 -9.97
N ARG A 182 -1.76 10.41 -11.24
CA ARG A 182 -1.58 11.83 -11.59
C ARG A 182 -2.65 12.73 -10.96
N ALA A 183 -3.91 12.29 -10.92
CA ALA A 183 -4.99 13.05 -10.29
C ALA A 183 -4.83 13.13 -8.76
N GLN A 184 -4.38 12.05 -8.11
CA GLN A 184 -4.08 12.01 -6.68
C GLN A 184 -2.92 12.93 -6.30
N ILE A 185 -1.83 12.92 -7.07
CA ILE A 185 -0.71 13.85 -6.86
C ILE A 185 -1.16 15.30 -7.04
N ALA A 186 -1.96 15.59 -8.08
CA ALA A 186 -2.53 16.92 -8.29
C ALA A 186 -3.49 17.35 -7.15
N ALA A 187 -4.10 16.41 -6.44
CA ALA A 187 -4.93 16.67 -5.27
C ALA A 187 -4.09 16.92 -3.98
N GLY A 188 -2.80 16.60 -3.99
CA GLY A 188 -1.87 16.85 -2.89
C GLY A 188 -1.19 15.62 -2.29
N ALA A 189 -1.27 14.45 -2.94
CA ALA A 189 -0.54 13.27 -2.49
C ALA A 189 0.98 13.43 -2.73
N ASP A 190 1.77 13.09 -1.71
CA ASP A 190 3.24 13.08 -1.76
C ASP A 190 3.78 11.69 -2.13
N ILE A 191 2.99 10.64 -1.91
CA ILE A 191 3.31 9.24 -2.19
C ILE A 191 2.13 8.62 -2.94
N ILE A 192 2.40 7.78 -3.94
CA ILE A 192 1.42 6.86 -4.51
C ILE A 192 1.84 5.44 -4.16
N GLY A 193 1.01 4.79 -3.35
CA GLY A 193 1.08 3.36 -3.14
C GLY A 193 0.41 2.59 -4.27
N LEU A 194 0.93 1.40 -4.58
CA LEU A 194 0.40 0.48 -5.58
C LEU A 194 0.29 -0.91 -4.99
N GLY A 195 -0.91 -1.48 -5.00
CA GLY A 195 -1.17 -2.86 -4.60
C GLY A 195 -1.24 -3.81 -5.79
N ASP A 196 -0.40 -4.83 -5.88
CA ASP A 196 -0.49 -5.84 -6.94
C ASP A 196 -0.51 -7.27 -6.37
N ALA A 197 -1.57 -7.59 -5.62
CA ALA A 197 -1.66 -8.82 -4.83
C ALA A 197 -1.60 -10.12 -5.66
N ILE A 198 -1.90 -10.05 -6.96
CA ILE A 198 -1.88 -11.22 -7.87
C ILE A 198 -0.45 -11.66 -8.16
N CYS A 199 0.52 -10.75 -8.08
CA CYS A 199 1.91 -11.02 -8.42
C CYS A 199 2.53 -12.16 -7.61
N SER A 200 2.19 -12.31 -6.33
CA SER A 200 2.73 -13.40 -5.50
C SER A 200 2.27 -14.78 -5.94
N GLN A 201 1.19 -14.88 -6.73
CA GLN A 201 0.58 -16.12 -7.19
C GLN A 201 1.10 -16.58 -8.57
N ILE A 202 1.87 -15.75 -9.29
CA ILE A 202 2.33 -16.05 -10.65
C ILE A 202 3.84 -16.29 -10.74
N ALA A 203 4.28 -17.04 -11.76
CA ALA A 203 5.70 -17.32 -11.96
C ALA A 203 6.51 -16.04 -12.27
N PRO A 204 7.82 -15.97 -11.95
CA PRO A 204 8.65 -14.82 -12.28
C PRO A 204 8.63 -14.43 -13.77
N VAL A 205 8.53 -15.41 -14.67
CA VAL A 205 8.37 -15.16 -16.12
C VAL A 205 7.07 -14.43 -16.45
N MET A 206 5.98 -14.75 -15.75
CA MET A 206 4.69 -14.07 -15.91
C MET A 206 4.74 -12.68 -15.28
N TYR A 207 5.38 -12.51 -14.12
CA TYR A 207 5.54 -11.20 -13.48
C TYR A 207 6.27 -10.22 -14.41
N ARG A 208 7.38 -10.65 -15.01
CA ARG A 208 8.12 -9.86 -16.01
C ARG A 208 7.31 -9.49 -17.24
N GLN A 209 6.32 -10.30 -17.60
CA GLN A 209 5.52 -10.11 -18.80
C GLN A 209 4.25 -9.27 -18.55
N PHE A 210 3.61 -9.45 -17.40
CA PHE A 210 2.24 -9.00 -17.16
C PHE A 210 2.08 -8.00 -16.02
N ALA A 211 3.10 -7.81 -15.16
CA ALA A 211 3.02 -6.86 -14.05
C ALA A 211 4.14 -5.81 -14.12
N LEU A 212 5.40 -6.27 -14.10
CA LEU A 212 6.58 -5.40 -14.02
C LEU A 212 6.60 -4.24 -15.04
N PRO A 213 6.28 -4.45 -16.35
CA PRO A 213 6.29 -3.35 -17.31
C PRO A 213 5.25 -2.26 -17.01
N TYR A 214 4.11 -2.63 -16.43
CA TYR A 214 3.02 -1.71 -16.08
C TYR A 214 3.32 -0.99 -14.78
N GLU A 215 3.83 -1.68 -13.75
CA GLU A 215 4.35 -1.06 -12.53
C GLU A 215 5.41 0.01 -12.87
N GLN A 216 6.34 -0.31 -13.77
CA GLN A 216 7.36 0.64 -14.25
C GLN A 216 6.76 1.89 -14.90
N ARG A 217 5.75 1.73 -15.75
CA ARG A 217 5.07 2.88 -16.39
C ARG A 217 4.33 3.74 -15.37
N ILE A 218 3.63 3.11 -14.43
CA ILE A 218 2.89 3.80 -13.38
C ILE A 218 3.86 4.58 -12.48
N PHE A 219 4.92 3.94 -11.98
CA PHE A 219 5.89 4.61 -11.12
C PHE A 219 6.71 5.68 -11.85
N ALA A 220 7.04 5.50 -13.13
CA ALA A 220 7.62 6.56 -13.93
C ALA A 220 6.70 7.79 -13.99
N ALA A 221 5.39 7.60 -14.21
CA ALA A 221 4.44 8.70 -14.22
C ALA A 221 4.24 9.37 -12.84
N VAL A 222 4.40 8.62 -11.75
CA VAL A 222 4.43 9.16 -10.37
C VAL A 222 5.66 10.05 -10.18
N HIS A 223 6.84 9.57 -10.58
CA HIS A 223 8.10 10.31 -10.47
C HIS A 223 8.16 11.55 -11.35
N GLU A 224 7.59 11.51 -12.56
CA GLU A 224 7.43 12.68 -13.46
C GLU A 224 6.69 13.85 -12.78
N ARG A 225 5.86 13.54 -11.78
CA ARG A 225 5.10 14.52 -11.00
C ARG A 225 5.73 14.85 -9.65
N GLY A 226 6.90 14.30 -9.35
CA GLY A 226 7.68 14.60 -8.15
C GLY A 226 7.19 13.92 -6.87
N ALA A 227 6.31 12.93 -6.97
CA ALA A 227 5.87 12.10 -5.84
C ALA A 227 6.74 10.84 -5.71
N LEU A 228 6.68 10.18 -4.54
CA LEU A 228 7.35 8.91 -4.30
C LEU A 228 6.44 7.72 -4.66
N ALA A 229 7.04 6.62 -5.06
CA ALA A 229 6.35 5.36 -5.37
C ALA A 229 6.54 4.32 -4.25
N ARG A 230 5.44 3.68 -3.83
CA ARG A 230 5.45 2.57 -2.86
C ARG A 230 4.78 1.34 -3.46
N LEU A 231 5.48 0.22 -3.53
CA LEU A 231 4.92 -1.06 -4.00
C LEU A 231 4.51 -1.93 -2.81
N HIS A 232 3.34 -2.55 -2.90
CA HIS A 232 2.86 -3.56 -1.97
C HIS A 232 2.34 -4.80 -2.72
N ILE A 233 2.88 -5.97 -2.38
CA ILE A 233 2.43 -7.25 -2.91
C ILE A 233 2.23 -8.21 -1.73
N CYS A 234 0.96 -8.54 -1.45
CA CYS A 234 0.60 -9.52 -0.43
C CYS A 234 1.13 -10.91 -0.78
N GLY A 235 1.58 -11.66 0.21
CA GLY A 235 2.03 -13.04 0.05
C GLY A 235 3.53 -13.20 -0.20
N ASN A 236 3.99 -14.45 -0.33
CA ASN A 236 5.42 -14.74 -0.40
C ASN A 236 6.02 -14.37 -1.77
N THR A 237 6.71 -13.23 -1.82
CA THR A 237 7.37 -12.69 -3.01
C THR A 237 8.87 -13.01 -3.08
N THR A 238 9.40 -13.94 -2.28
CA THR A 238 10.84 -14.27 -2.24
C THR A 238 11.43 -14.53 -3.63
N ARG A 239 10.67 -15.19 -4.52
CA ARG A 239 11.07 -15.50 -5.90
C ARG A 239 11.06 -14.30 -6.86
N LEU A 240 10.47 -13.18 -6.46
CA LEU A 240 10.28 -11.97 -7.26
C LEU A 240 11.20 -10.82 -6.83
N LEU A 241 11.91 -10.93 -5.70
CA LEU A 241 12.68 -9.82 -5.11
C LEU A 241 13.61 -9.11 -6.10
N ALA A 242 14.32 -9.88 -6.94
CA ALA A 242 15.23 -9.32 -7.94
C ALA A 242 14.48 -8.54 -9.03
N ASP A 243 13.27 -8.98 -9.41
CA ASP A 243 12.45 -8.33 -10.42
C ASP A 243 11.72 -7.10 -9.81
N MET A 244 11.21 -7.22 -8.58
CA MET A 244 10.61 -6.11 -7.82
C MET A 244 11.58 -4.94 -7.63
N ALA A 245 12.88 -5.21 -7.43
CA ALA A 245 13.91 -4.17 -7.37
C ALA A 245 14.02 -3.33 -8.67
N LEU A 246 13.44 -3.80 -9.78
CA LEU A 246 13.45 -3.15 -11.09
C LEU A 246 12.16 -2.37 -11.38
N CYS A 247 11.13 -2.46 -10.54
CA CYS A 247 9.83 -1.82 -10.82
C CYS A 247 9.92 -0.29 -10.78
N GLY A 248 10.90 0.27 -10.05
CA GLY A 248 11.06 1.71 -9.90
C GLY A 248 10.42 2.29 -8.64
N ALA A 249 9.90 1.47 -7.72
CA ALA A 249 9.43 1.96 -6.43
C ALA A 249 10.57 2.50 -5.56
N ASP A 250 10.31 3.57 -4.81
CA ASP A 250 11.22 4.10 -3.79
C ASP A 250 11.15 3.28 -2.49
N ILE A 251 9.99 2.69 -2.24
CA ILE A 251 9.66 1.89 -1.05
C ILE A 251 8.99 0.60 -1.52
N ILE A 252 9.44 -0.55 -1.02
CA ILE A 252 8.81 -1.83 -1.30
C ILE A 252 8.43 -2.47 0.03
N ASP A 253 7.13 -2.67 0.21
CA ASP A 253 6.56 -3.43 1.31
C ASP A 253 6.82 -4.92 1.12
N LEU A 254 7.08 -5.61 2.21
CA LEU A 254 7.33 -7.04 2.24
C LEU A 254 6.29 -7.72 3.13
N ASP A 255 5.69 -8.80 2.63
CA ASP A 255 4.87 -9.70 3.46
C ASP A 255 5.74 -10.40 4.52
N TRP A 256 5.16 -10.81 5.64
CA TRP A 256 5.87 -11.43 6.77
C TRP A 256 6.56 -12.75 6.42
N MET A 257 6.11 -13.44 5.37
CA MET A 257 6.75 -14.66 4.87
C MET A 257 8.10 -14.43 4.20
N VAL A 258 8.44 -13.19 3.85
CA VAL A 258 9.65 -12.86 3.10
C VAL A 258 10.81 -12.58 4.05
N ASP A 259 11.99 -13.14 3.77
CA ASP A 259 13.17 -12.82 4.57
C ASP A 259 13.64 -11.38 4.31
N MET A 260 13.56 -10.54 5.33
CA MET A 260 13.91 -9.11 5.26
C MET A 260 15.36 -8.88 4.80
N ARG A 261 16.31 -9.73 5.22
CA ARG A 261 17.73 -9.59 4.84
C ARG A 261 17.94 -9.86 3.36
N SER A 262 17.29 -10.90 2.83
CA SER A 262 17.33 -11.26 1.41
C SER A 262 16.69 -10.17 0.55
N ALA A 263 15.57 -9.59 1.00
CA ALA A 263 14.95 -8.46 0.33
C ALA A 263 15.83 -7.21 0.33
N ALA A 264 16.40 -6.84 1.49
CA ALA A 264 17.32 -5.70 1.57
C ALA A 264 18.55 -5.87 0.67
N ALA A 265 19.09 -7.09 0.57
CA ALA A 265 20.20 -7.40 -0.33
C ALA A 265 19.79 -7.30 -1.82
N ALA A 266 18.59 -7.76 -2.17
CA ALA A 266 18.08 -7.69 -3.54
C ALA A 266 17.77 -6.25 -3.99
N PHE A 267 17.20 -5.44 -3.10
CA PHE A 267 16.81 -4.06 -3.41
C PHE A 267 18.02 -3.11 -3.41
N GLY A 268 18.98 -3.33 -2.51
CA GLY A 268 20.17 -2.51 -2.38
C GLY A 268 19.84 -1.02 -2.25
N ASP A 269 20.45 -0.19 -3.10
CA ASP A 269 20.21 1.25 -3.11
C ASP A 269 18.99 1.66 -3.96
N ARG A 270 18.32 0.73 -4.65
CA ARG A 270 17.19 1.04 -5.55
C ARG A 270 15.92 1.38 -4.79
N ALA A 271 15.60 0.63 -3.74
CA ALA A 271 14.39 0.82 -2.94
C ALA A 271 14.66 0.61 -1.44
N ALA A 272 13.92 1.31 -0.60
CA ALA A 272 13.86 1.03 0.83
C ALA A 272 12.91 -0.15 1.10
N THR A 273 13.31 -1.06 1.99
CA THR A 273 12.41 -2.07 2.52
C THR A 273 11.41 -1.44 3.50
N CYS A 274 10.17 -1.92 3.50
CA CYS A 274 9.15 -1.55 4.48
C CYS A 274 8.48 -2.83 4.99
N GLY A 275 8.28 -2.95 6.30
CA GLY A 275 7.81 -4.20 6.90
C GLY A 275 8.86 -4.86 7.78
N ASN A 276 8.72 -6.13 8.17
CA ASN A 276 7.64 -7.05 7.83
C ASN A 276 7.32 -8.06 8.94
N PHE A 277 7.32 -7.65 10.21
CA PHE A 277 6.94 -8.59 11.27
C PHE A 277 5.48 -9.09 11.12
N ASP A 278 5.23 -10.30 11.61
CA ASP A 278 3.95 -11.01 11.42
C ASP A 278 2.76 -10.23 12.04
N PRO A 279 1.78 -9.78 11.22
CA PRO A 279 0.64 -9.02 11.72
C PRO A 279 -0.22 -9.80 12.72
N VAL A 280 -0.31 -11.13 12.60
CA VAL A 280 -1.16 -11.95 13.46
C VAL A 280 -0.37 -12.49 14.65
N ALA A 281 0.73 -13.18 14.42
CA ALA A 281 1.47 -13.84 15.50
C ALA A 281 2.18 -12.85 16.42
N VAL A 282 2.66 -11.71 15.88
CA VAL A 282 3.38 -10.71 16.66
C VAL A 282 2.46 -9.56 17.08
N MET A 283 1.74 -8.92 16.15
CA MET A 283 0.95 -7.73 16.50
C MET A 283 -0.34 -8.07 17.23
N LEU A 284 -1.18 -8.97 16.70
CA LEU A 284 -2.45 -9.32 17.33
C LEU A 284 -2.27 -10.20 18.57
N ASN A 285 -1.55 -11.32 18.43
CA ASN A 285 -1.46 -12.36 19.47
C ASN A 285 -0.22 -12.26 20.36
N GLY A 286 0.74 -11.40 20.01
CA GLY A 286 1.97 -11.24 20.76
C GLY A 286 1.81 -10.32 21.97
N THR A 287 2.89 -10.23 22.73
CA THR A 287 3.04 -9.29 23.85
C THR A 287 3.75 -8.01 23.40
N PRO A 288 3.63 -6.90 24.16
CA PRO A 288 4.36 -5.66 23.89
C PRO A 288 5.87 -5.88 23.71
N GLU A 289 6.47 -6.79 24.48
CA GLU A 289 7.90 -7.10 24.41
C GLU A 289 8.26 -7.85 23.13
N GLN A 290 7.43 -8.79 22.68
CA GLN A 290 7.63 -9.48 21.40
C GLN A 290 7.54 -8.50 20.21
N VAL A 291 6.60 -7.56 20.26
CA VAL A 291 6.47 -6.50 19.24
C VAL A 291 7.68 -5.58 19.23
N ARG A 292 8.14 -5.16 20.42
CA ARG A 292 9.34 -4.34 20.57
C ARG A 292 10.55 -5.05 19.95
N GLN A 293 10.75 -6.33 20.28
CA GLN A 293 11.87 -7.10 19.77
C GLN A 293 11.81 -7.30 18.25
N ALA A 294 10.64 -7.72 17.72
CA ALA A 294 10.44 -7.92 16.29
C ALA A 294 10.66 -6.62 15.48
N THR A 295 10.21 -5.48 16.00
CA THR A 295 10.43 -4.17 15.39
C THR A 295 11.92 -3.86 15.23
N LEU A 296 12.71 -4.09 16.29
CA LEU A 296 14.15 -3.83 16.28
C LEU A 296 14.91 -4.79 15.38
N ASP A 297 14.58 -6.09 15.45
CA ASP A 297 15.23 -7.12 14.63
C ASP A 297 14.98 -6.91 13.15
N CYS A 298 13.74 -6.55 12.79
CA CYS A 298 13.38 -6.30 11.41
C CYS A 298 14.10 -5.05 10.83
N LEU A 299 14.17 -3.96 11.61
CA LEU A 299 14.92 -2.77 11.22
C LEU A 299 16.43 -3.06 11.09
N ALA A 300 16.99 -3.88 11.99
CA ALA A 300 18.38 -4.30 11.91
C ALA A 300 18.65 -5.16 10.66
N ALA A 301 17.70 -6.02 10.28
CA ALA A 301 17.79 -6.84 9.06
C ALA A 301 17.65 -6.01 7.77
N GLY A 302 16.73 -5.04 7.75
CA GLY A 302 16.48 -4.17 6.58
C GLY A 302 17.49 -3.03 6.41
N GLY A 303 18.24 -2.69 7.45
CA GLY A 303 19.35 -1.74 7.39
C GLY A 303 18.96 -0.25 7.46
N PRO A 304 19.87 0.66 7.06
CA PRO A 304 19.76 2.10 7.34
C PRO A 304 18.70 2.84 6.51
N ARG A 305 18.07 2.18 5.54
CA ARG A 305 16.97 2.74 4.74
C ARG A 305 15.62 2.14 5.09
N SER A 306 15.58 1.08 5.92
CA SER A 306 14.36 0.33 6.22
C SER A 306 13.32 1.17 6.98
N ILE A 307 12.06 0.97 6.65
CA ILE A 307 10.88 1.60 7.24
C ILE A 307 10.13 0.55 8.07
N SER A 308 9.68 0.94 9.25
CA SER A 308 8.94 0.03 10.15
C SER A 308 7.52 -0.15 9.65
N ALA A 309 7.11 -1.40 9.46
CA ALA A 309 5.72 -1.80 9.30
C ALA A 309 5.55 -3.29 9.67
N ALA A 310 4.31 -3.74 9.87
CA ALA A 310 3.95 -5.15 9.78
C ALA A 310 4.01 -5.62 8.32
N GLY A 311 3.97 -6.95 8.11
CA GLY A 311 4.00 -7.51 6.75
C GLY A 311 2.75 -7.23 5.90
N CYS A 312 1.65 -6.78 6.51
CA CYS A 312 0.42 -6.40 5.82
C CYS A 312 -0.39 -5.44 6.73
N GLU A 313 -1.69 -5.31 6.48
CA GLU A 313 -2.62 -4.61 7.37
C GLU A 313 -2.51 -5.14 8.81
N ILE A 314 -2.51 -4.21 9.77
CA ILE A 314 -2.64 -4.53 11.19
C ILE A 314 -4.02 -5.13 11.43
N PRO A 315 -4.13 -6.36 11.96
CA PRO A 315 -5.41 -7.00 12.16
C PRO A 315 -6.28 -6.20 13.11
N ASP A 316 -7.58 -6.22 12.85
CA ASP A 316 -8.55 -5.69 13.78
C ASP A 316 -8.46 -6.41 15.14
N GLY A 317 -8.70 -5.66 16.22
CA GLY A 317 -8.54 -6.15 17.59
C GLY A 317 -7.10 -6.23 18.10
N THR A 318 -6.09 -5.81 17.31
CA THR A 318 -4.71 -5.69 17.79
C THR A 318 -4.65 -4.85 19.07
N PRO A 319 -4.10 -5.37 20.19
CA PRO A 319 -4.04 -4.63 21.43
C PRO A 319 -3.31 -3.29 21.26
N HIS A 320 -3.89 -2.19 21.71
CA HIS A 320 -3.25 -0.87 21.61
C HIS A 320 -1.87 -0.83 22.28
N ALA A 321 -1.67 -1.61 23.35
CA ALA A 321 -0.38 -1.74 24.01
C ALA A 321 0.72 -2.27 23.07
N ASN A 322 0.38 -3.12 22.11
CA ASN A 322 1.30 -3.65 21.11
C ASN A 322 1.70 -2.58 20.10
N LEU A 323 0.74 -1.80 19.60
CA LEU A 323 1.01 -0.65 18.72
C LEU A 323 1.86 0.43 19.40
N LEU A 324 1.57 0.73 20.67
CA LEU A 324 2.36 1.65 21.48
C LEU A 324 3.78 1.12 21.73
N ALA A 325 3.94 -0.18 21.93
CA ALA A 325 5.26 -0.79 22.10
C ALA A 325 6.12 -0.68 20.84
N GLN A 326 5.54 -0.84 19.64
CA GLN A 326 6.23 -0.54 18.38
C GLN A 326 6.68 0.93 18.33
N ALA A 327 5.77 1.87 18.58
CA ALA A 327 6.09 3.30 18.57
C ALA A 327 7.22 3.66 19.55
N GLN A 328 7.20 3.09 20.76
CA GLN A 328 8.25 3.24 21.76
C GLN A 328 9.57 2.61 21.33
N ALA A 329 9.54 1.43 20.70
CA ALA A 329 10.73 0.77 20.16
C ALA A 329 11.45 1.66 19.14
N LEU A 330 10.70 2.26 18.22
CA LEU A 330 11.23 3.18 17.21
C LEU A 330 11.91 4.41 17.85
N GLN A 331 11.29 4.98 18.87
CA GLN A 331 11.85 6.12 19.60
C GLN A 331 13.14 5.74 20.37
N SER A 332 13.20 4.52 20.91
CA SER A 332 14.32 4.06 21.75
C SER A 332 15.66 3.90 21.03
N LEU A 333 15.63 3.69 19.70
CA LEU A 333 16.84 3.49 18.88
C LEU A 333 17.78 4.69 18.88
N PHE A 334 17.25 5.89 19.16
CA PHE A 334 17.98 7.15 19.05
C PHE A 334 17.83 8.04 20.29
N SER A 335 17.31 7.49 21.40
CA SER A 335 17.40 8.15 22.70
C SER A 335 18.87 8.25 23.15
N PRO A 336 19.34 9.43 23.59
CA PRO A 336 20.75 9.68 23.94
C PRO A 336 21.30 8.87 25.13
N THR A 337 20.52 7.95 25.70
CA THR A 337 20.92 7.10 26.83
C THR A 337 21.76 5.86 26.47
N ARG A 338 22.08 5.60 25.19
CA ARG A 338 23.00 4.51 24.78
C ARG A 338 24.46 4.93 24.55
N ALA A 339 24.86 6.11 25.04
CA ALA A 339 26.23 6.60 24.92
C ALA A 339 27.16 6.27 26.11
N ASN A 340 26.71 5.55 27.14
CA ASN A 340 27.55 5.11 28.26
C ASN A 340 27.12 3.71 28.73
N GLY A 341 27.81 2.68 28.28
CA GLY A 341 27.67 1.29 28.70
C GLY A 341 28.74 0.43 28.07
#